data_AF-A0A8S9YGM1-F1
#
_entry.id   AF-A0A8S9YGM1-F1
#
_cell.length_a   1.000
_cell.length_b   1.000
_cell.length_c   1.000
_cell.angle_alpha   90.00
_cell.angle_beta   90.00
_cell.angle_gamma   90.00
#
_symmetry.space_group_name_H-M   'P 1'
#
loop_
_entity.id
_entity.type
_entity.pdbx_description
1 polymer ?
#
loop_
_entity_poly.entity_id
_entity_poly.type
_entity_poly.pdbx_seq_one_letter_code
_entity_poly.pdbx_strand_id
1 'polypeptide(L)'
;MESLPRISMIGLSLKTSDDLPDLGPMKKCIEAYYQHSSDMYQKEFTDFLSCRKAACEPSIDYTGLSKQKRYYAQLQLAKGRFRSSVEDGTAVSWNWRDVFTNSLVECPHFVYEEAAILFNIGALHTILAVKEKRADADSMKVACTHFQCAVWAFDTICEQHRLPHVSSDLNSDVLCVFSSIMTAQAQECIVEKSVLDERPANTTAKLTQYLAQTYEQTTNQLSLPSILDILPSKFQKELRRRCELKSAYYGGLAAYFSGLSEDGNKKYGKAIAWYQLAERRIADADKIAKEIKDTESVFPTNQSVPLRSNVQFVSSVIQNRYV
;
A
#
# COMPACT_ATOMS: atom_id res chain seq x y z
N MET A 1 19.14 1.38 -20.60
CA MET A 1 18.11 1.15 -19.55
C MET A 1 18.13 2.25 -18.48
N GLU A 2 19.19 3.05 -18.34
CA GLU A 2 19.24 4.19 -17.40
C GLU A 2 18.11 5.22 -17.59
N SER A 3 17.65 5.43 -18.82
CA SER A 3 16.54 6.33 -19.14
C SER A 3 15.16 5.68 -19.08
N LEU A 4 15.01 4.52 -18.41
CA LEU A 4 13.73 3.83 -18.29
C LEU A 4 12.71 4.78 -17.63
N PRO A 5 11.60 5.14 -18.30
CA PRO A 5 10.59 5.95 -17.66
C PRO A 5 10.00 5.20 -16.45
N ARG A 6 9.60 5.95 -15.43
CA ARG A 6 9.11 5.39 -14.17
C ARG A 6 7.63 5.02 -14.32
N ILE A 7 7.30 3.82 -13.89
CA ILE A 7 5.94 3.30 -13.90
C ILE A 7 5.13 3.91 -12.74
N SER A 8 3.83 4.13 -12.98
CA SER A 8 2.94 4.63 -11.93
C SER A 8 2.81 3.62 -10.79
N MET A 9 2.73 4.16 -9.57
CA MET A 9 2.48 3.39 -8.36
C MET A 9 1.10 3.73 -7.79
N ILE A 10 0.54 2.77 -7.06
CA ILE A 10 -0.76 2.80 -6.43
C ILE A 10 -0.57 3.28 -4.99
N GLY A 11 -1.25 4.35 -4.63
CA GLY A 11 -1.47 4.78 -3.26
C GLY A 11 -2.85 4.34 -2.77
N LEU A 12 -3.08 4.42 -1.47
CA LEU A 12 -4.37 4.16 -0.84
C LEU A 12 -4.92 5.46 -0.26
N SER A 13 -6.24 5.63 -0.38
CA SER A 13 -6.93 6.77 0.20
C SER A 13 -7.03 6.62 1.72
N LEU A 14 -7.01 7.74 2.43
CA LEU A 14 -7.23 7.77 3.87
C LEU A 14 -8.72 7.51 4.18
N LYS A 15 -8.98 6.71 5.22
CA LYS A 15 -10.29 6.67 5.89
C LYS A 15 -10.61 8.05 6.47
N THR A 16 -11.87 8.42 6.43
CA THR A 16 -12.38 9.65 7.04
C THR A 16 -13.28 9.33 8.23
N SER A 17 -13.31 10.24 9.19
CA SER A 17 -14.18 10.20 10.36
C SER A 17 -14.82 11.58 10.48
N ASP A 18 -16.15 11.63 10.44
CA ASP A 18 -16.88 12.91 10.33
C ASP A 18 -17.09 13.58 11.70
N ASP A 19 -17.31 12.77 12.74
CA ASP A 19 -17.69 13.25 14.07
C ASP A 19 -16.63 12.98 15.14
N LEU A 20 -16.62 13.83 16.17
CA LEU A 20 -15.87 13.58 17.40
C LEU A 20 -16.61 12.54 18.24
N PRO A 21 -15.91 11.51 18.77
CA PRO A 21 -16.53 10.49 19.60
C PRO A 21 -16.92 11.09 20.95
N ASP A 22 -18.03 10.60 21.51
CA ASP A 22 -18.40 10.91 22.88
C ASP A 22 -17.52 10.13 23.86
N LEU A 23 -16.79 10.86 24.72
CA LEU A 23 -15.93 10.29 25.75
C LEU A 23 -16.64 10.14 27.12
N GLY A 24 -17.94 10.41 27.19
CA GLY A 24 -18.80 10.12 28.34
C GLY A 24 -18.60 8.71 28.92
N PRO A 25 -18.52 7.64 28.08
CA PRO A 25 -18.24 6.29 28.57
C PRO A 25 -16.90 6.15 29.32
N MET A 26 -15.86 6.87 28.89
CA MET A 26 -14.58 6.90 29.59
C MET A 26 -14.69 7.65 30.92
N LYS A 27 -15.43 8.76 30.96
CA LYS A 27 -15.70 9.49 32.22
C LYS A 27 -16.42 8.61 33.23
N LYS A 28 -17.44 7.87 32.79
CA LYS A 28 -18.15 6.87 33.59
C LYS A 28 -17.22 5.78 34.11
N CYS A 29 -16.28 5.32 33.28
CA CYS A 29 -15.26 4.35 33.70
C CYS A 29 -14.37 4.89 34.83
N ILE A 30 -13.97 6.17 34.78
CA ILE A 30 -13.19 6.81 35.86
C ILE A 30 -13.96 6.81 37.17
N GLU A 31 -15.21 7.25 37.14
CA GLU A 31 -16.05 7.37 38.33
C GLU A 31 -16.37 6.00 38.93
N ALA A 32 -16.69 5.02 38.09
CA ALA A 32 -17.07 3.68 38.54
C ALA A 32 -15.89 2.85 39.07
N TYR A 33 -14.75 2.84 38.36
CA TYR A 33 -13.64 1.93 38.68
C TYR A 33 -12.52 2.59 39.47
N TYR A 34 -12.24 3.87 39.20
CA TYR A 34 -11.15 4.59 39.87
C TYR A 34 -11.65 5.45 41.03
N GLN A 35 -12.98 5.63 41.18
CA GLN A 35 -13.61 6.40 42.26
C GLN A 35 -13.09 7.85 42.35
N HIS A 36 -12.59 8.38 41.23
CA HIS A 36 -12.18 9.77 41.08
C HIS A 36 -13.27 10.53 40.35
N SER A 37 -13.37 11.84 40.60
CA SER A 37 -14.21 12.71 39.78
C SER A 37 -13.63 12.79 38.36
N SER A 38 -14.46 12.57 37.34
CA SER A 38 -14.04 12.69 35.94
C SER A 38 -13.64 14.13 35.56
N ASP A 39 -14.09 15.13 36.33
CA ASP A 39 -13.75 16.54 36.12
C ASP A 39 -12.28 16.86 36.35
N MET A 40 -11.58 16.04 37.12
CA MET A 40 -10.14 16.17 37.33
C MET A 40 -9.32 15.94 36.05
N TYR A 41 -9.92 15.32 35.02
CA TYR A 41 -9.25 14.90 33.80
C TYR A 41 -9.76 15.61 32.52
N GLN A 42 -10.51 16.71 32.67
CA GLN A 42 -11.09 17.41 31.51
C GLN A 42 -10.04 17.91 30.51
N LYS A 43 -8.86 18.32 31.01
CA LYS A 43 -7.74 18.73 30.16
C LYS A 43 -7.25 17.58 29.31
N GLU A 44 -7.04 16.41 29.91
CA GLU A 44 -6.58 15.19 29.25
C GLU A 44 -7.56 14.72 28.18
N PHE A 45 -8.88 14.78 28.46
CA PHE A 45 -9.90 14.48 27.46
C PHE A 45 -9.87 15.47 26.29
N THR A 46 -9.69 16.76 26.58
CA THR A 46 -9.59 17.81 25.56
C THR A 46 -8.35 17.62 24.68
N ASP A 47 -7.20 17.35 25.31
CA ASP A 47 -5.93 17.09 24.63
C ASP A 47 -6.01 15.80 23.79
N PHE A 48 -6.69 14.76 24.29
CA PHE A 48 -6.92 13.52 23.54
C PHE A 48 -7.79 13.74 22.30
N LEU A 49 -8.91 14.47 22.42
CA LEU A 49 -9.76 14.82 21.28
C LEU A 49 -9.06 15.73 20.26
N SER A 50 -8.25 16.69 20.74
CA SER A 50 -7.40 17.52 19.89
C SER A 50 -6.37 16.67 19.12
N CYS A 51 -5.73 15.71 19.81
CA CYS A 51 -4.80 14.77 19.20
C CYS A 51 -5.48 13.89 18.15
N ARG A 52 -6.70 13.41 18.42
CA ARG A 52 -7.53 12.66 17.46
C ARG A 52 -7.81 13.48 16.22
N LYS A 53 -8.33 14.70 16.38
CA LYS A 53 -8.68 15.58 15.26
C LYS A 53 -7.47 15.81 14.34
N ALA A 54 -6.30 16.09 14.94
CA ALA A 54 -5.05 16.28 14.20
C ALA A 54 -4.57 15.02 13.45
N ALA A 55 -4.96 13.82 13.90
CA ALA A 55 -4.63 12.55 13.26
C ALA A 55 -5.63 12.14 12.17
N CYS A 56 -6.92 12.50 12.32
CA CYS A 56 -7.97 12.26 11.32
C CYS A 56 -7.86 13.22 10.13
N GLU A 57 -7.32 14.42 10.34
CA GLU A 57 -7.10 15.44 9.30
C GLU A 57 -5.59 15.74 9.13
N PRO A 58 -4.77 14.74 8.72
CA PRO A 58 -3.33 14.92 8.62
C PRO A 58 -2.96 15.76 7.39
N SER A 59 -1.88 16.54 7.51
CA SER A 59 -1.16 17.05 6.34
C SER A 59 -0.48 15.90 5.59
N ILE A 60 -0.37 15.99 4.26
CA ILE A 60 0.27 14.93 3.45
C ILE A 60 1.79 15.10 3.44
N ASP A 61 2.41 14.89 4.61
CA ASP A 61 3.83 15.04 4.89
C ASP A 61 4.26 14.25 6.15
N TYR A 62 5.54 14.37 6.55
CA TYR A 62 6.07 13.76 7.78
C TYR A 62 5.41 14.31 9.06
N THR A 63 4.92 15.55 9.03
CA THR A 63 4.20 16.16 10.15
C THR A 63 2.88 15.44 10.40
N GLY A 64 2.13 15.14 9.34
CA GLY A 64 0.89 14.36 9.40
C GLY A 64 1.13 12.95 9.93
N LEU A 65 2.15 12.25 9.43
CA LEU A 65 2.55 10.94 9.95
C LEU A 65 2.87 10.98 11.44
N SER A 66 3.59 12.02 11.89
CA SER A 66 3.94 12.18 13.31
C SER A 66 2.72 12.39 14.19
N LYS A 67 1.72 13.14 13.71
CA LYS A 67 0.44 13.35 14.41
C LYS A 67 -0.34 12.04 14.52
N GLN A 68 -0.44 11.27 13.44
CA GLN A 68 -1.11 9.96 13.45
C GLN A 68 -0.43 8.97 14.39
N LYS A 69 0.90 8.85 14.31
CA LYS A 69 1.69 7.96 15.19
C LYS A 69 1.56 8.36 16.67
N ARG A 70 1.55 9.67 16.96
CA ARG A 70 1.31 10.18 18.32
C ARG A 70 -0.06 9.78 18.82
N TYR A 71 -1.11 9.96 18.03
CA TYR A 71 -2.47 9.58 18.44
C TYR A 71 -2.61 8.06 18.61
N TYR A 72 -2.05 7.27 17.69
CA TYR A 72 -2.01 5.80 17.83
C TYR A 72 -1.34 5.36 19.15
N ALA A 73 -0.24 6.00 19.54
CA ALA A 73 0.40 5.72 20.83
C ALA A 73 -0.49 6.10 22.02
N GLN A 74 -1.22 7.23 21.94
CA GLN A 74 -2.18 7.62 22.98
C GLN A 74 -3.34 6.61 23.09
N LEU A 75 -3.83 6.07 21.97
CA LEU A 75 -4.87 5.04 21.97
C LEU A 75 -4.42 3.77 22.70
N GLN A 76 -3.22 3.28 22.42
CA GLN A 76 -2.67 2.09 23.09
C GLN A 76 -2.54 2.31 24.61
N LEU A 77 -2.10 3.50 25.02
CA LEU A 77 -2.03 3.87 26.44
C LEU A 77 -3.43 3.98 27.08
N ALA A 78 -4.42 4.51 26.36
CA ALA A 78 -5.80 4.61 26.84
C ALA A 78 -6.44 3.22 26.98
N LYS A 79 -6.32 2.37 25.96
CA LYS A 79 -6.84 0.99 25.96
C LYS A 79 -6.33 0.17 27.15
N GLY A 80 -5.07 0.35 27.55
CA GLY A 80 -4.51 -0.31 28.73
C GLY A 80 -5.07 0.18 30.08
N ARG A 81 -5.74 1.34 30.12
CA ARG A 81 -6.26 1.98 31.35
C ARG A 81 -7.77 1.93 31.48
N PHE A 82 -8.51 1.92 30.37
CA PHE A 82 -9.97 1.95 30.38
C PHE A 82 -10.56 0.55 30.21
N ARG A 83 -11.41 0.14 31.15
CA ARG A 83 -12.22 -1.07 31.03
C ARG A 83 -13.42 -0.78 30.12
N SER A 84 -13.25 -1.08 28.84
CA SER A 84 -14.29 -0.92 27.83
C SER A 84 -15.30 -2.06 27.92
N SER A 85 -16.56 -1.74 28.27
CA SER A 85 -17.67 -2.69 28.35
C SER A 85 -18.93 -2.04 27.77
N VAL A 86 -19.56 -2.71 26.81
CA VAL A 86 -20.81 -2.24 26.20
C VAL A 86 -21.96 -2.35 27.20
N GLU A 87 -21.99 -3.43 27.98
CA GLU A 87 -23.02 -3.67 29.01
C GLU A 87 -22.98 -2.63 30.12
N ASP A 88 -21.77 -2.26 30.56
CA ASP A 88 -21.59 -1.25 31.60
C ASP A 88 -21.71 0.19 31.06
N GLY A 89 -21.87 0.37 29.74
CA GLY A 89 -21.90 1.67 29.08
C GLY A 89 -20.60 2.46 29.21
N THR A 90 -19.46 1.76 29.32
CA THR A 90 -18.11 2.35 29.40
C THR A 90 -17.32 2.21 28.10
N ALA A 91 -17.92 1.60 27.07
CA ALA A 91 -17.37 1.51 25.74
C ALA A 91 -17.65 2.78 24.92
N VAL A 92 -16.58 3.40 24.39
CA VAL A 92 -16.68 4.52 23.45
C VAL A 92 -16.99 3.98 22.06
N SER A 93 -17.94 4.62 21.39
CA SER A 93 -18.29 4.31 20.00
C SER A 93 -17.44 5.10 19.02
N TRP A 94 -16.84 4.40 18.05
CA TRP A 94 -15.91 4.98 17.07
C TRP A 94 -16.49 4.86 15.66
N ASN A 95 -16.44 5.96 14.92
CA ASN A 95 -17.09 6.09 13.62
C ASN A 95 -16.09 6.36 12.51
N TRP A 96 -16.07 5.51 11.48
CA TRP A 96 -15.23 5.68 10.30
C TRP A 96 -15.97 5.34 9.02
N ARG A 97 -15.61 6.01 7.93
CA ARG A 97 -16.06 5.63 6.59
C ARG A 97 -15.17 4.54 6.01
N ASP A 98 -15.80 3.54 5.43
CA ASP A 98 -15.11 2.51 4.64
C ASP A 98 -14.59 3.13 3.32
N VAL A 99 -13.32 2.85 2.98
CA VAL A 99 -12.65 3.46 1.81
C VAL A 99 -13.27 3.05 0.47
N PHE A 100 -13.92 1.88 0.39
CA PHE A 100 -14.48 1.36 -0.86
C PHE A 100 -15.95 1.70 -1.03
N THR A 101 -16.74 1.56 0.04
CA THR A 101 -18.20 1.74 -0.01
C THR A 101 -18.64 3.13 0.42
N ASN A 102 -17.75 3.89 1.09
CA ASN A 102 -18.05 5.18 1.74
C ASN A 102 -19.14 5.08 2.83
N SER A 103 -19.51 3.86 3.25
CA SER A 103 -20.49 3.64 4.31
C SER A 103 -19.91 4.01 5.66
N LEU A 104 -20.70 4.67 6.50
CA LEU A 104 -20.35 4.94 7.89
C LEU A 104 -20.47 3.64 8.68
N VAL A 105 -19.39 3.26 9.37
CA VAL A 105 -19.33 2.09 10.25
C VAL A 105 -19.05 2.59 11.66
N GLU A 106 -19.88 2.15 12.60
CA GLU A 106 -19.80 2.46 14.02
C GLU A 106 -19.43 1.19 14.79
N CYS A 107 -18.42 1.28 15.66
CA CYS A 107 -17.97 0.13 16.45
C CYS A 107 -17.50 0.57 17.85
N PRO A 108 -18.06 -0.01 18.94
CA PRO A 108 -17.75 0.38 20.31
C PRO A 108 -16.49 -0.32 20.86
N HIS A 109 -15.40 -0.33 20.08
CA HIS A 109 -14.17 -1.02 20.45
C HIS A 109 -12.93 -0.17 20.12
N PHE A 110 -12.04 0.04 21.11
CA PHE A 110 -10.75 0.71 20.90
C PHE A 110 -9.92 0.07 19.79
N VAL A 111 -10.01 -1.25 19.63
CA VAL A 111 -9.30 -2.00 18.57
C VAL A 111 -9.68 -1.49 17.18
N TYR A 112 -10.94 -1.04 16.99
CA TYR A 112 -11.40 -0.48 15.72
C TYR A 112 -10.79 0.89 15.42
N GLU A 113 -10.77 1.78 16.41
CA GLU A 113 -10.09 3.07 16.28
C GLU A 113 -8.58 2.90 16.02
N GLU A 114 -7.92 1.97 16.74
CA GLU A 114 -6.52 1.61 16.52
C GLU A 114 -6.27 1.12 15.10
N ALA A 115 -7.10 0.19 14.61
CA ALA A 115 -6.99 -0.35 13.25
C ALA A 115 -7.21 0.73 12.18
N ALA A 116 -8.22 1.60 12.36
CA ALA A 116 -8.51 2.67 11.40
C ALA A 116 -7.40 3.72 11.33
N ILE A 117 -6.83 4.11 12.47
CA ILE A 117 -5.68 5.02 12.50
C ILE A 117 -4.42 4.36 11.92
N LEU A 118 -4.17 3.10 12.23
CA LEU A 118 -3.02 2.37 11.69
C LEU A 118 -3.16 2.17 10.17
N PHE A 119 -4.38 1.93 9.67
CA PHE A 119 -4.68 1.91 8.24
C PHE A 119 -4.32 3.26 7.62
N ASN A 120 -4.72 4.37 8.24
CA ASN A 120 -4.39 5.72 7.78
C ASN A 120 -2.90 6.04 7.81
N ILE A 121 -2.14 5.51 8.77
CA ILE A 121 -0.67 5.59 8.79
C ILE A 121 -0.10 4.86 7.57
N GLY A 122 -0.58 3.64 7.29
CA GLY A 122 -0.19 2.88 6.11
C GLY A 122 -0.53 3.60 4.81
N ALA A 123 -1.78 4.06 4.67
CA ALA A 123 -2.25 4.80 3.51
C ALA A 123 -1.45 6.11 3.29
N LEU A 124 -1.18 6.89 4.34
CA LEU A 124 -0.34 8.09 4.22
C LEU A 124 1.08 7.76 3.75
N HIS A 125 1.66 6.67 4.26
CA HIS A 125 2.94 6.17 3.76
C HIS A 125 2.88 5.82 2.26
N THR A 126 1.82 5.15 1.78
CA THR A 126 1.67 4.88 0.34
C THR A 126 1.57 6.16 -0.50
N ILE A 127 0.84 7.18 -0.02
CA ILE A 127 0.69 8.47 -0.72
C ILE A 127 2.05 9.18 -0.82
N LEU A 128 2.83 9.19 0.26
CA LEU A 128 4.17 9.79 0.26
C LEU A 128 5.12 9.03 -0.67
N ALA A 129 5.08 7.70 -0.68
CA ALA A 129 5.88 6.88 -1.58
C ALA A 129 5.53 7.14 -3.06
N VAL A 130 4.24 7.28 -3.37
CA VAL A 130 3.78 7.60 -4.74
C VAL A 130 4.26 8.99 -5.14
N LYS A 131 4.27 9.97 -4.23
CA LYS A 131 4.72 11.35 -4.49
C LYS A 131 6.20 11.45 -4.87
N GLU A 132 7.03 10.52 -4.41
CA GLU A 132 8.45 10.48 -4.77
C GLU A 132 8.65 10.29 -6.27
N LYS A 133 9.53 11.12 -6.85
CA LYS A 133 9.83 11.09 -8.29
C LYS A 133 10.69 9.89 -8.70
N ARG A 134 11.43 9.31 -7.75
CA ARG A 134 12.38 8.19 -7.97
C ARG A 134 13.38 8.48 -9.09
N ALA A 135 13.85 9.73 -9.14
CA ALA A 135 14.78 10.22 -10.16
C ALA A 135 16.24 9.85 -9.81
N ASP A 136 16.52 9.67 -8.54
CA ASP A 136 17.86 9.40 -7.99
C ASP A 136 17.79 8.29 -6.92
N ALA A 137 18.96 7.82 -6.49
CA ALA A 137 19.07 6.72 -5.54
C ALA A 137 18.45 7.02 -4.17
N ASP A 138 18.39 8.28 -3.74
CA ASP A 138 17.87 8.65 -2.43
C ASP A 138 16.34 8.71 -2.44
N SER A 139 15.74 9.34 -3.44
CA SER A 139 14.28 9.30 -3.66
C SER A 139 13.75 7.87 -3.85
N MET A 140 14.51 6.98 -4.49
CA MET A 140 14.17 5.55 -4.57
C MET A 140 14.18 4.86 -3.20
N LYS A 141 15.19 5.14 -2.35
CA LYS A 141 15.24 4.60 -0.99
C LYS A 141 14.07 5.12 -0.14
N VAL A 142 13.78 6.42 -0.22
CA VAL A 142 12.67 7.05 0.52
C VAL A 142 11.34 6.41 0.12
N ALA A 143 11.06 6.26 -1.18
CA ALA A 143 9.86 5.59 -1.67
C ALA A 143 9.78 4.12 -1.18
N CYS A 144 10.89 3.39 -1.29
CA CYS A 144 10.99 2.01 -0.82
C CYS A 144 10.68 1.89 0.69
N THR A 145 11.29 2.75 1.52
CA THR A 145 11.05 2.79 2.97
C THR A 145 9.59 3.08 3.27
N HIS A 146 8.96 4.03 2.57
CA HIS A 146 7.55 4.32 2.79
C HIS A 146 6.64 3.15 2.44
N PHE A 147 6.87 2.44 1.33
CA PHE A 147 6.11 1.23 1.04
C PHE A 147 6.31 0.14 2.09
N GLN A 148 7.53 -0.07 2.58
CA GLN A 148 7.80 -1.03 3.66
C GLN A 148 7.13 -0.63 4.98
N CYS A 149 7.08 0.66 5.31
CA CYS A 149 6.31 1.14 6.46
C CYS A 149 4.79 0.89 6.30
N ALA A 150 4.27 0.98 5.08
CA ALA A 150 2.87 0.65 4.80
C ALA A 150 2.59 -0.85 4.94
N VAL A 151 3.48 -1.72 4.44
CA VAL A 151 3.44 -3.17 4.64
C VAL A 151 3.33 -3.50 6.14
N TRP A 152 4.24 -2.95 6.95
CA TRP A 152 4.22 -3.15 8.40
C TRP A 152 2.89 -2.73 9.03
N ALA A 153 2.33 -1.59 8.62
CA ALA A 153 1.06 -1.12 9.16
C ALA A 153 -0.08 -2.10 8.85
N PHE A 154 -0.20 -2.58 7.61
CA PHE A 154 -1.27 -3.52 7.22
C PHE A 154 -1.10 -4.89 7.87
N ASP A 155 0.12 -5.42 7.92
CA ASP A 155 0.41 -6.71 8.58
C ASP A 155 0.11 -6.63 10.08
N THR A 156 0.45 -5.51 10.74
CA THR A 156 0.17 -5.30 12.16
C THR A 156 -1.34 -5.25 12.45
N ILE A 157 -2.16 -4.72 11.53
CA ILE A 157 -3.62 -4.78 11.67
C ILE A 157 -4.09 -6.24 11.60
N CYS A 158 -3.61 -7.00 10.61
CA CYS A 158 -3.93 -8.42 10.43
C CYS A 158 -3.51 -9.30 11.62
N GLU A 159 -2.40 -8.98 12.28
CA GLU A 159 -1.89 -9.77 13.41
C GLU A 159 -2.54 -9.38 14.74
N GLN A 160 -2.68 -8.08 15.01
CA GLN A 160 -2.97 -7.57 16.36
C GLN A 160 -4.36 -6.93 16.49
N HIS A 161 -5.00 -6.55 15.40
CA HIS A 161 -6.27 -5.80 15.39
C HIS A 161 -7.32 -6.47 14.51
N ARG A 162 -7.43 -7.80 14.59
CA ARG A 162 -8.40 -8.57 13.80
C ARG A 162 -9.83 -8.17 14.17
N LEU A 163 -10.55 -7.64 13.18
CA LEU A 163 -11.93 -7.19 13.31
C LEU A 163 -12.77 -7.83 12.19
N PRO A 164 -13.05 -9.14 12.29
CA PRO A 164 -13.79 -9.83 11.26
C PRO A 164 -15.19 -9.21 11.12
N HIS A 165 -15.60 -8.97 9.88
CA HIS A 165 -16.94 -8.49 9.50
C HIS A 165 -17.33 -7.07 9.96
N VAL A 166 -16.39 -6.23 10.40
CA VAL A 166 -16.69 -4.85 10.80
C VAL A 166 -16.69 -3.88 9.61
N SER A 167 -15.62 -3.89 8.81
CA SER A 167 -15.46 -3.00 7.66
C SER A 167 -14.74 -3.75 6.54
N SER A 168 -15.08 -3.47 5.28
CA SER A 168 -14.53 -4.21 4.14
C SER A 168 -13.05 -3.87 3.90
N ASP A 169 -12.67 -2.61 4.15
CA ASP A 169 -11.30 -2.11 4.08
C ASP A 169 -10.35 -2.56 5.19
N LEU A 170 -10.89 -3.01 6.34
CA LEU A 170 -10.12 -3.58 7.45
C LEU A 170 -10.16 -5.12 7.47
N ASN A 171 -10.73 -5.75 6.44
CA ASN A 171 -10.72 -7.20 6.33
C ASN A 171 -9.30 -7.72 6.11
N SER A 172 -8.91 -8.77 6.84
CA SER A 172 -7.56 -9.35 6.77
C SER A 172 -7.14 -9.78 5.38
N ASP A 173 -8.04 -10.36 4.58
CA ASP A 173 -7.69 -10.81 3.23
C ASP A 173 -7.37 -9.61 2.33
N VAL A 174 -8.16 -8.53 2.43
CA VAL A 174 -7.95 -7.28 1.68
C VAL A 174 -6.65 -6.59 2.10
N LEU A 175 -6.39 -6.52 3.40
CA LEU A 175 -5.16 -5.94 3.94
C LEU A 175 -3.92 -6.74 3.53
N CYS A 176 -3.99 -8.08 3.50
CA CYS A 176 -2.93 -8.94 2.98
C CYS A 176 -2.65 -8.65 1.50
N VAL A 177 -3.68 -8.45 0.68
CA VAL A 177 -3.50 -8.05 -0.73
C VAL A 177 -2.80 -6.69 -0.83
N PHE A 178 -3.19 -5.70 -0.01
CA PHE A 178 -2.51 -4.41 0.00
C PHE A 178 -1.06 -4.51 0.48
N SER A 179 -0.79 -5.34 1.47
CA SER A 179 0.57 -5.66 1.92
C SER A 179 1.41 -6.26 0.78
N SER A 180 0.87 -7.22 0.03
CA SER A 180 1.52 -7.79 -1.16
C SER A 180 1.80 -6.74 -2.25
N ILE A 181 0.84 -5.84 -2.53
CA ILE A 181 1.02 -4.75 -3.50
C ILE A 181 2.13 -3.80 -3.03
N MET A 182 2.13 -3.38 -1.77
CA MET A 182 3.14 -2.47 -1.23
C MET A 182 4.53 -3.12 -1.21
N THR A 183 4.61 -4.43 -0.91
CA THR A 183 5.85 -5.21 -1.01
C THR A 183 6.39 -5.21 -2.44
N ALA A 184 5.53 -5.43 -3.43
CA ALA A 184 5.92 -5.37 -4.84
C ALA A 184 6.40 -3.96 -5.24
N GLN A 185 5.74 -2.89 -4.80
CA GLN A 185 6.17 -1.51 -5.10
C GLN A 185 7.47 -1.11 -4.38
N ALA A 186 7.73 -1.64 -3.20
CA ALA A 186 9.02 -1.50 -2.53
C ALA A 186 10.13 -2.18 -3.34
N GLN A 187 9.87 -3.40 -3.83
CA GLN A 187 10.79 -4.15 -4.66
C GLN A 187 11.01 -3.49 -6.03
N GLU A 188 10.00 -2.84 -6.60
CA GLU A 188 10.11 -2.01 -7.80
C GLU A 188 11.15 -0.89 -7.62
N CYS A 189 11.14 -0.20 -6.47
CA CYS A 189 12.17 0.79 -6.14
C CYS A 189 13.58 0.18 -6.05
N ILE A 190 13.71 -1.05 -5.54
CA ILE A 190 14.99 -1.77 -5.43
C ILE A 190 15.51 -2.15 -6.82
N VAL A 191 14.63 -2.60 -7.71
CA VAL A 191 14.98 -2.90 -9.11
C VAL A 191 15.42 -1.63 -9.85
N GLU A 192 14.65 -0.55 -9.74
CA GLU A 192 15.00 0.76 -10.32
C GLU A 192 16.39 1.22 -9.86
N LYS A 193 16.68 1.09 -8.56
CA LYS A 193 17.99 1.41 -8.00
C LYS A 193 19.09 0.46 -8.49
N SER A 194 18.82 -0.83 -8.60
CA SER A 194 19.79 -1.82 -9.13
C SER A 194 20.20 -1.49 -10.56
N VAL A 195 19.25 -1.00 -11.38
CA VAL A 195 19.51 -0.52 -12.74
C VAL A 195 20.33 0.77 -12.72
N LEU A 196 19.99 1.73 -11.85
CA LEU A 196 20.71 3.00 -11.72
C LEU A 196 22.16 2.81 -11.23
N ASP A 197 22.37 1.90 -10.28
CA ASP A 197 23.69 1.54 -9.73
C ASP A 197 24.54 0.69 -10.72
N GLU A 198 24.04 0.40 -11.93
CA GLU A 198 24.67 -0.49 -12.92
C GLU A 198 25.10 -1.85 -12.33
N ARG A 199 24.25 -2.44 -11.48
CA ARG A 199 24.55 -3.74 -10.88
C ARG A 199 24.66 -4.83 -11.94
N PRO A 200 25.45 -5.90 -11.70
CA PRO A 200 25.59 -6.99 -12.64
C PRO A 200 24.24 -7.53 -13.13
N ALA A 201 24.13 -7.78 -14.43
CA ALA A 201 22.87 -8.16 -15.08
C ALA A 201 22.18 -9.35 -14.40
N ASN A 202 22.94 -10.35 -13.94
CA ASN A 202 22.40 -11.50 -13.19
C ASN A 202 21.72 -11.10 -11.87
N THR A 203 22.29 -10.13 -11.14
CA THR A 203 21.70 -9.62 -9.89
C THR A 203 20.40 -8.88 -10.17
N THR A 204 20.42 -7.97 -11.14
CA THR A 204 19.22 -7.21 -11.55
C THR A 204 18.13 -8.16 -12.09
N ALA A 205 18.50 -9.20 -12.85
CA ALA A 205 17.57 -10.22 -13.33
C ALA A 205 16.84 -10.93 -12.18
N LYS A 206 17.56 -11.37 -11.14
CA LYS A 206 16.97 -12.05 -9.97
C LYS A 206 16.02 -11.14 -9.19
N LEU A 207 16.42 -9.88 -8.96
CA LEU A 207 15.57 -8.90 -8.28
C LEU A 207 14.28 -8.62 -9.06
N THR A 208 14.40 -8.51 -10.38
CA THR A 208 13.26 -8.26 -11.28
C THR A 208 12.37 -9.50 -11.42
N GLN A 209 12.94 -10.70 -11.41
CA GLN A 209 12.19 -11.95 -11.45
C GLN A 209 11.34 -12.11 -10.19
N TYR A 210 11.90 -11.83 -9.01
CA TYR A 210 11.15 -11.82 -7.76
C TYR A 210 9.99 -10.83 -7.82
N LEU A 211 10.22 -9.59 -8.28
CA LEU A 211 9.18 -8.59 -8.48
C LEU A 211 8.03 -9.07 -9.39
N ALA A 212 8.36 -9.67 -10.52
CA ALA A 212 7.38 -10.19 -11.47
C ALA A 212 6.51 -11.29 -10.84
N GLN A 213 7.13 -12.19 -10.06
CA GLN A 213 6.45 -13.26 -9.32
C GLN A 213 5.58 -12.72 -8.20
N THR A 214 6.02 -11.71 -7.45
CA THR A 214 5.20 -11.08 -6.40
C THR A 214 3.93 -10.46 -7.01
N TYR A 215 4.03 -9.78 -8.15
CA TYR A 215 2.85 -9.27 -8.84
C TYR A 215 1.94 -10.39 -9.37
N GLU A 216 2.50 -11.47 -9.91
CA GLU A 216 1.73 -12.65 -10.35
C GLU A 216 0.95 -13.28 -9.19
N GLN A 217 1.62 -13.49 -8.05
CA GLN A 217 0.99 -14.00 -6.83
C GLN A 217 -0.11 -13.06 -6.33
N THR A 218 0.12 -11.76 -6.36
CA THR A 218 -0.86 -10.74 -5.97
C THR A 218 -2.09 -10.76 -6.89
N THR A 219 -1.89 -10.92 -8.20
CA THR A 219 -2.99 -11.11 -9.17
C THR A 219 -3.83 -12.34 -8.84
N ASN A 220 -3.19 -13.45 -8.46
CA ASN A 220 -3.87 -14.67 -8.06
C ASN A 220 -4.66 -14.45 -6.76
N GLN A 221 -4.08 -13.76 -5.77
CA GLN A 221 -4.79 -13.38 -4.53
C GLN A 221 -6.02 -12.51 -4.82
N LEU A 222 -5.90 -11.52 -5.70
CA LEU A 222 -7.00 -10.67 -6.17
C LEU A 222 -8.10 -11.43 -6.93
N SER A 223 -7.89 -12.70 -7.26
CA SER A 223 -8.85 -13.56 -7.94
C SER A 223 -9.52 -14.57 -7.01
N LEU A 224 -9.14 -14.59 -5.72
CA LEU A 224 -9.75 -15.46 -4.72
C LEU A 224 -11.19 -15.01 -4.40
N PRO A 225 -12.16 -15.94 -4.29
CA PRO A 225 -13.56 -15.61 -3.99
C PRO A 225 -13.72 -14.72 -2.75
N SER A 226 -12.93 -14.96 -1.69
CA SER A 226 -13.00 -14.14 -0.46
C SER A 226 -12.68 -12.67 -0.68
N ILE A 227 -11.81 -12.35 -1.65
CA ILE A 227 -11.53 -10.97 -2.05
C ILE A 227 -12.63 -10.42 -2.96
N LEU A 228 -13.13 -11.26 -3.87
CA LEU A 228 -14.15 -10.85 -4.85
C LEU A 228 -15.49 -10.47 -4.20
N ASP A 229 -15.82 -11.11 -3.09
CA ASP A 229 -17.06 -10.84 -2.35
C ASP A 229 -16.97 -9.54 -1.54
N ILE A 230 -15.76 -9.06 -1.22
CA ILE A 230 -15.52 -7.92 -0.32
C ILE A 230 -15.24 -6.64 -1.10
N LEU A 231 -14.30 -6.67 -2.04
CA LEU A 231 -13.93 -5.48 -2.81
C LEU A 231 -15.00 -5.16 -3.85
N PRO A 232 -15.37 -3.89 -4.10
CA PRO A 232 -16.23 -3.57 -5.23
C PRO A 232 -15.53 -3.86 -6.58
N SER A 233 -16.30 -4.30 -7.57
CA SER A 233 -15.78 -4.76 -8.88
C SER A 233 -14.88 -3.75 -9.60
N LYS A 234 -15.08 -2.45 -9.38
CA LYS A 234 -14.25 -1.37 -9.94
C LYS A 234 -12.80 -1.45 -9.42
N PHE A 235 -12.62 -1.59 -8.09
CA PHE A 235 -11.29 -1.69 -7.47
C PHE A 235 -10.60 -2.98 -7.86
N GLN A 236 -11.32 -4.10 -7.86
CA GLN A 236 -10.78 -5.41 -8.28
C GLN A 236 -10.20 -5.36 -9.69
N LYS A 237 -10.98 -4.85 -10.66
CA LYS A 237 -10.57 -4.78 -12.07
C LYS A 237 -9.33 -3.92 -12.24
N GLU A 238 -9.28 -2.76 -11.59
CA GLU A 238 -8.14 -1.85 -11.67
C GLU A 238 -6.87 -2.45 -11.05
N LEU A 239 -6.96 -2.98 -9.82
CA LEU A 239 -5.82 -3.60 -9.14
C LEU A 239 -5.29 -4.81 -9.91
N ARG A 240 -6.19 -5.69 -10.37
CA ARG A 240 -5.82 -6.89 -11.12
C ARG A 240 -5.11 -6.53 -12.41
N ARG A 241 -5.69 -5.64 -13.23
CA ARG A 241 -5.09 -5.22 -14.50
C ARG A 241 -3.71 -4.59 -14.31
N ARG A 242 -3.53 -3.76 -13.27
CA ARG A 242 -2.23 -3.17 -12.95
C ARG A 242 -1.21 -4.23 -12.54
N CYS A 243 -1.60 -5.19 -11.68
CA CYS A 243 -0.70 -6.26 -11.25
C CYS A 243 -0.35 -7.21 -12.39
N GLU A 244 -1.32 -7.60 -13.23
CA GLU A 244 -1.11 -8.40 -14.44
C GLU A 244 -0.14 -7.72 -15.42
N LEU A 245 -0.38 -6.43 -15.70
CA LEU A 245 0.51 -5.63 -16.54
C LEU A 245 1.93 -5.61 -15.96
N LYS A 246 2.08 -5.25 -14.68
CA LYS A 246 3.39 -5.15 -14.03
C LYS A 246 4.10 -6.50 -13.97
N SER A 247 3.38 -7.60 -13.73
CA SER A 247 3.94 -8.94 -13.78
C SER A 247 4.50 -9.28 -15.17
N ALA A 248 3.74 -9.04 -16.24
CA ALA A 248 4.21 -9.27 -17.60
C ALA A 248 5.39 -8.37 -17.97
N TYR A 249 5.31 -7.08 -17.61
CA TYR A 249 6.36 -6.08 -17.86
C TYR A 249 7.68 -6.45 -17.17
N TYR A 250 7.64 -6.67 -15.85
CA TYR A 250 8.83 -7.04 -15.09
C TYR A 250 9.32 -8.45 -15.44
N GLY A 251 8.43 -9.37 -15.82
CA GLY A 251 8.84 -10.67 -16.37
C GLY A 251 9.63 -10.53 -17.67
N GLY A 252 9.23 -9.60 -18.54
CA GLY A 252 9.98 -9.24 -19.74
C GLY A 252 11.35 -8.64 -19.43
N LEU A 253 11.42 -7.71 -18.47
CA LEU A 253 12.68 -7.14 -18.01
C LEU A 253 13.62 -8.16 -17.35
N ALA A 254 13.09 -9.08 -16.55
CA ALA A 254 13.86 -10.16 -15.94
C ALA A 254 14.49 -11.07 -17.00
N ALA A 255 13.73 -11.41 -18.05
CA ALA A 255 14.23 -12.15 -19.20
C ALA A 255 15.30 -11.35 -19.96
N TYR A 256 15.11 -10.05 -20.17
CA TYR A 256 16.09 -9.18 -20.81
C TYR A 256 17.42 -9.13 -20.05
N PHE A 257 17.41 -8.90 -18.73
CA PHE A 257 18.63 -8.91 -17.92
C PHE A 257 19.29 -10.29 -17.86
N SER A 258 18.50 -11.37 -17.88
CA SER A 258 19.03 -12.74 -17.99
C SER A 258 19.75 -12.96 -19.32
N GLY A 259 19.18 -12.44 -20.42
CA GLY A 259 19.81 -12.43 -21.74
C GLY A 259 21.16 -11.70 -21.74
N LEU A 260 21.21 -10.49 -21.16
CA LEU A 260 22.45 -9.72 -21.01
C LEU A 260 23.53 -10.48 -20.21
N SER A 261 23.12 -11.19 -19.16
CA SER A 261 24.04 -12.01 -18.36
C SER A 261 24.62 -13.18 -19.17
N GLU A 262 23.77 -13.91 -19.92
CA GLU A 262 24.24 -15.04 -20.75
C GLU A 262 25.08 -14.58 -21.96
N ASP A 263 24.76 -13.41 -22.52
CA ASP A 263 25.53 -12.76 -23.59
C ASP A 263 26.94 -12.38 -23.11
N GLY A 264 27.05 -11.75 -21.94
CA GLY A 264 28.33 -11.48 -21.29
C GLY A 264 29.15 -12.76 -21.00
N ASN A 265 28.47 -13.89 -20.80
CA ASN A 265 29.09 -15.22 -20.65
C ASN A 265 29.36 -15.94 -22.00
N LYS A 266 29.18 -15.25 -23.14
CA LYS A 266 29.36 -15.78 -24.51
C LYS A 266 28.47 -16.99 -24.85
N LYS A 267 27.33 -17.13 -24.16
CA LYS A 267 26.34 -18.19 -24.40
C LYS A 267 25.21 -17.67 -25.29
N TYR A 268 25.56 -17.29 -26.51
CA TYR A 268 24.66 -16.56 -27.42
C TYR A 268 23.34 -17.28 -27.70
N GLY A 269 23.33 -18.60 -27.83
CA GLY A 269 22.09 -19.37 -28.02
C GLY A 269 21.10 -19.23 -26.85
N LYS A 270 21.60 -19.19 -25.62
CA LYS A 270 20.77 -18.95 -24.43
C LYS A 270 20.34 -17.49 -24.35
N ALA A 271 21.24 -16.55 -24.69
CA ALA A 271 20.93 -15.13 -24.72
C ALA A 271 19.77 -14.82 -25.69
N ILE A 272 19.81 -15.37 -26.91
CA ILE A 272 18.74 -15.22 -27.90
C ILE A 272 17.41 -15.76 -27.36
N ALA A 273 17.41 -16.96 -26.75
CA ALA A 273 16.19 -17.54 -26.17
C ALA A 273 15.58 -16.63 -25.07
N TRP A 274 16.43 -16.01 -24.25
CA TRP A 274 16.00 -15.05 -23.24
C TRP A 274 15.42 -13.76 -23.85
N TYR A 275 16.07 -13.20 -24.86
CA TYR A 275 15.55 -12.02 -25.56
C TYR A 275 14.21 -12.32 -26.25
N GLN A 276 14.01 -13.53 -26.79
CA GLN A 276 12.75 -13.94 -27.42
C GLN A 276 11.63 -14.11 -26.40
N LEU A 277 11.97 -14.54 -25.19
CA LEU A 277 11.02 -14.56 -24.07
C LEU A 277 10.68 -13.14 -23.61
N ALA A 278 11.68 -12.25 -23.53
CA ALA A 278 11.48 -10.86 -23.15
C ALA A 278 10.52 -10.14 -24.11
N GLU A 279 10.71 -10.31 -25.43
CA GLU A 279 9.84 -9.73 -26.45
C GLU A 279 8.39 -10.23 -26.31
N ARG A 280 8.19 -11.55 -26.16
CA ARG A 280 6.84 -12.12 -25.97
C ARG A 280 6.13 -11.55 -24.74
N ARG A 281 6.81 -11.48 -23.60
CA ARG A 281 6.26 -10.96 -22.34
C ARG A 281 5.90 -9.48 -22.45
N ILE A 282 6.73 -8.67 -23.10
CA ILE A 282 6.45 -7.25 -23.32
C ILE A 282 5.31 -7.05 -24.33
N ALA A 283 5.19 -7.90 -25.34
CA ALA A 283 4.05 -7.87 -26.26
C ALA A 283 2.73 -8.18 -25.53
N ASP A 284 2.74 -9.12 -24.58
CA ASP A 284 1.57 -9.39 -23.72
C ASP A 284 1.26 -8.21 -22.79
N ALA A 285 2.27 -7.56 -22.22
CA ALA A 285 2.09 -6.33 -21.46
C ALA A 285 1.47 -5.20 -22.32
N ASP A 286 1.86 -5.05 -23.60
CA ASP A 286 1.28 -4.03 -24.48
C ASP A 286 -0.19 -4.30 -24.81
N LYS A 287 -0.61 -5.57 -24.91
CA LYS A 287 -2.03 -5.93 -25.07
C LYS A 287 -2.83 -5.48 -23.86
N ILE A 288 -2.36 -5.80 -22.65
CA ILE A 288 -3.02 -5.40 -21.39
C ILE A 288 -3.05 -3.88 -21.26
N ALA A 289 -1.95 -3.19 -21.58
CA ALA A 289 -1.84 -1.74 -21.48
C ALA A 289 -2.86 -0.99 -22.35
N LYS A 290 -3.29 -1.55 -23.48
CA LYS A 290 -4.31 -0.95 -24.36
C LYS A 290 -5.69 -0.87 -23.71
N GLU A 291 -5.97 -1.73 -22.73
CA GLU A 291 -7.25 -1.79 -22.03
C GLU A 291 -7.33 -0.87 -20.80
N ILE A 292 -6.19 -0.32 -20.36
CA ILE A 292 -6.09 0.56 -19.19
C ILE A 292 -6.28 2.01 -19.64
N LYS A 293 -7.31 2.68 -19.10
CA LYS A 293 -7.53 4.12 -19.25
C LYS A 293 -6.96 4.85 -18.04
N ASP A 294 -5.80 5.49 -18.19
CA ASP A 294 -5.10 6.15 -17.09
C ASP A 294 -5.91 7.29 -16.41
N THR A 295 -6.93 7.84 -17.07
CA THR A 295 -7.77 8.95 -16.58
C THR A 295 -8.85 8.57 -15.55
N GLU A 296 -9.05 7.29 -15.24
CA GLU A 296 -10.13 6.81 -14.35
C GLU A 296 -9.64 6.14 -13.05
N SER A 297 -8.36 6.33 -12.67
CA SER A 297 -7.79 5.64 -11.50
C SER A 297 -8.51 6.02 -10.21
N VAL A 298 -8.97 5.00 -9.47
CA VAL A 298 -9.65 5.16 -8.16
C VAL A 298 -8.65 5.34 -7.02
N PHE A 299 -7.36 5.15 -7.31
CA PHE A 299 -6.28 5.22 -6.35
C PHE A 299 -5.46 6.49 -6.57
N PRO A 300 -4.93 7.10 -5.49
CA PRO A 300 -3.89 8.12 -5.61
C PRO A 300 -2.74 7.60 -6.48
N THR A 301 -2.52 8.23 -7.62
CA THR A 301 -1.42 7.94 -8.53
C THR A 301 -0.70 9.25 -8.84
N ASN A 302 0.63 9.19 -8.97
CA ASN A 302 1.38 10.33 -9.47
C ASN A 302 1.19 10.44 -10.99
N GLN A 303 1.27 11.66 -11.53
CA GLN A 303 1.34 11.92 -12.98
C GLN A 303 2.67 11.38 -13.53
N SER A 304 2.80 10.06 -13.64
CA SER A 304 3.89 9.43 -14.37
C SER A 304 3.54 9.38 -15.86
N VAL A 305 4.55 9.10 -16.68
CA VAL A 305 4.35 8.70 -18.08
C VAL A 305 3.31 7.56 -18.13
N PRO A 306 2.35 7.58 -19.08
CA PRO A 306 1.35 6.53 -19.24
C PRO A 306 1.96 5.14 -19.20
N LEU A 307 1.26 4.18 -18.58
CA LEU A 307 1.78 2.81 -18.43
C LEU A 307 2.16 2.20 -19.78
N ARG A 308 1.36 2.46 -20.81
CA ARG A 308 1.62 2.01 -22.18
C ARG A 308 2.90 2.57 -22.78
N SER A 309 3.23 3.84 -22.53
CA SER A 309 4.45 4.46 -23.04
C SER A 309 5.71 3.83 -22.45
N ASN A 310 5.65 3.38 -21.18
CA ASN A 310 6.72 2.60 -20.56
C ASN A 310 6.93 1.24 -21.25
N VAL A 311 5.84 0.54 -21.57
CA VAL A 311 5.87 -0.73 -22.30
C VAL A 311 6.47 -0.54 -23.70
N GLN A 312 6.04 0.50 -24.43
CA GLN A 312 6.56 0.81 -25.76
C GLN A 312 8.05 1.15 -25.76
N PHE A 313 8.50 1.92 -24.77
CA PHE A 313 9.93 2.21 -24.60
C PHE A 313 10.74 0.92 -24.44
N VAL A 314 10.33 0.03 -23.52
CA VAL A 314 11.04 -1.25 -23.31
C VAL A 314 10.98 -2.14 -24.55
N SER A 315 9.83 -2.19 -25.24
CA SER A 315 9.69 -2.94 -26.49
C SER A 315 10.72 -2.49 -27.52
N SER A 316 10.91 -1.18 -27.70
CA SER A 316 11.91 -0.64 -28.63
C SER A 316 13.35 -1.01 -28.24
N VAL A 317 13.68 -0.98 -26.95
CA VAL A 317 15.01 -1.34 -26.43
C VAL A 317 15.32 -2.82 -26.67
N ILE A 318 14.34 -3.70 -26.52
CA ILE A 318 14.51 -5.14 -26.75
C ILE A 318 14.66 -5.43 -28.25
N GLN A 319 13.85 -4.79 -29.11
CA GLN A 319 13.89 -5.01 -30.55
C GLN A 319 15.22 -4.55 -31.18
N ASN A 320 15.79 -3.45 -30.70
CA ASN A 320 17.08 -2.94 -31.19
C ASN A 320 18.29 -3.84 -30.85
N ARG A 321 18.13 -4.91 -30.07
CA ARG A 321 19.20 -5.87 -29.78
C ARG A 321 19.31 -7.01 -30.80
N TYR A 322 18.35 -7.14 -31.71
CA TYR A 322 18.34 -8.17 -32.76
C TYR A 322 18.93 -7.72 -34.10
N VAL A 323 19.22 -6.43 -34.24
CA VAL A 323 19.81 -5.80 -35.44
C VAL A 323 21.30 -5.57 -35.18
#